data_AF-A0A7J9HUD1-F1
#
_entry.id   AF-A0A7J9HUD1-F1
#
_cell.length_a   1.000
_cell.length_b   1.000
_cell.length_c   1.000
_cell.angle_alpha   90.00
_cell.angle_beta   90.00
_cell.angle_gamma   90.00
#
_symmetry.space_group_name_H-M   'P 1'
#
loop_
_entity.id
_entity.type
_entity.pdbx_description
1 polymer ?
#
loop_
_entity_poly.entity_id
_entity_poly.type
_entity_poly.pdbx_seq_one_letter_code
_entity_poly.pdbx_strand_id
1 'polypeptide(L)' 'MVVKRDAYYVAKYGTKWVKTRMFVDSFDPKWNEQYSWDVYDPYTVLTMGVFYYCLLYGGDAVGDGKDMSLRK' A
#
# COMPACT_ATOMS: atom_id res chain seq x y z
N MET A 1 19.01 -3.60 14.34
CA MET A 1 17.71 -2.96 14.09
C MET A 1 17.36 -3.20 12.62
N VAL A 2 16.49 -4.16 12.32
CA VAL A 2 16.07 -4.41 10.93
C VAL A 2 14.83 -3.55 10.69
N VAL A 3 14.96 -2.55 9.83
CA VAL A 3 13.83 -1.72 9.41
C VAL A 3 13.19 -2.41 8.22
N LYS A 4 12.04 -3.04 8.45
CA LYS A 4 11.24 -3.64 7.39
C LYS A 4 10.44 -2.53 6.71
N ARG A 5 10.70 -2.29 5.42
CA ARG A 5 9.99 -1.30 4.61
C ARG A 5 9.09 -2.04 3.63
N ASP A 6 7.79 -1.96 3.87
CA ASP A 6 6.80 -2.54 2.97
C ASP A 6 6.28 -1.42 2.05
N ALA A 7 6.54 -1.52 0.75
CA ALA A 7 6.11 -0.51 -0.22
C ALA A 7 4.76 -0.87 -0.84
N TYR A 8 3.88 0.11 -1.01
CA TYR A 8 2.63 -0.05 -1.77
C TYR A 8 2.31 1.18 -2.60
N TYR A 9 1.49 0.95 -3.64
CA TYR A 9 1.10 1.97 -4.59
C TYR A 9 -0.41 2.23 -4.51
N VAL A 10 -0.81 3.48 -4.71
CA VAL A 10 -2.21 3.91 -4.79
C VAL A 10 -2.42 4.69 -6.08
N ALA A 11 -3.43 4.29 -6.84
CA ALA A 11 -3.97 5.05 -7.96
C ALA A 11 -5.37 5.56 -7.62
N LYS A 12 -5.66 6.79 -7.99
CA LYS A 12 -7.01 7.37 -7.96
C LYS A 12 -7.36 7.95 -9.32
N TYR A 13 -8.52 7.58 -9.82
CA TYR A 13 -9.12 8.15 -11.01
C TYR A 13 -10.57 8.54 -10.71
N GLY A 14 -10.83 9.85 -10.56
CA GLY A 14 -12.14 10.34 -10.11
C GLY A 14 -12.50 9.79 -8.72
N THR A 15 -13.63 9.09 -8.61
CA THR A 15 -14.06 8.40 -7.38
C THR A 15 -13.56 6.95 -7.26
N LYS A 16 -12.89 6.42 -8.29
CA LYS A 16 -12.34 5.06 -8.29
C LYS A 16 -10.94 5.07 -7.69
N TRP A 17 -10.65 4.07 -6.86
CA TRP A 17 -9.35 3.91 -6.18
C TRP A 17 -8.87 2.47 -6.31
N VAL A 18 -7.56 2.31 -6.46
CA VAL A 18 -6.88 1.02 -6.42
C VAL A 18 -5.70 1.13 -5.48
N LYS A 19 -5.56 0.14 -4.59
CA LYS A 19 -4.40 -0.07 -3.74
C LYS A 19 -3.78 -1.43 -4.10
N THR A 20 -2.49 -1.45 -4.38
CA THR A 20 -1.76 -2.68 -4.70
C THR A 20 -1.50 -3.51 -3.44
N ARG A 21 -1.05 -4.76 -3.63
CA ARG A 21 -0.47 -5.52 -2.51
C ARG A 21 0.79 -4.82 -1.98
N MET A 22 1.06 -5.03 -0.70
CA MET A 22 2.30 -4.58 -0.05
C MET A 22 3.43 -5.55 -0.41
N PHE A 23 4.54 -5.03 -0.94
CA PHE A 23 5.74 -5.83 -1.15
C PHE A 23 6.60 -5.77 0.09
N VAL A 24 6.81 -6.94 0.67
CA VAL A 24 7.50 -7.10 1.92
C VAL A 24 9.01 -7.23 1.68
N ASP A 25 9.80 -6.45 2.41
CA ASP A 25 11.27 -6.58 2.46
C ASP A 25 12.00 -6.38 1.11
N SER A 26 11.60 -5.37 0.33
CA SER A 26 12.30 -5.01 -0.91
C SER A 26 12.55 -3.51 -1.05
N PHE A 27 13.81 -3.15 -1.33
CA PHE A 27 14.24 -1.79 -1.69
C PHE A 27 14.02 -1.47 -3.18
N ASP A 28 13.70 -2.48 -3.99
CA ASP A 28 13.36 -2.36 -5.41
C ASP A 28 12.04 -3.13 -5.67
N PRO A 29 10.89 -2.58 -5.22
CA PRO A 29 9.60 -3.25 -5.37
C PRO A 29 9.21 -3.34 -6.86
N LYS A 30 9.16 -4.56 -7.37
CA LYS A 30 8.65 -4.86 -8.72
C LYS A 30 7.17 -5.18 -8.64
N TRP A 31 6.32 -4.15 -8.69
CA TRP A 31 4.87 -4.34 -8.63
C TRP A 31 4.36 -5.23 -9.75
N ASN A 32 4.69 -4.90 -11.01
CA ASN A 32 4.26 -5.63 -12.22
C ASN A 32 2.76 -5.97 -12.23
N GLU A 33 1.94 -5.12 -11.60
CA GLU A 33 0.48 -5.25 -11.55
C GLU A 33 -0.13 -4.31 -12.57
N GLN A 34 -0.97 -4.86 -13.45
CA GLN A 34 -1.65 -4.09 -14.48
C GLN A 34 -3.11 -3.89 -14.08
N TYR A 35 -3.56 -2.64 -14.16
CA TYR A 35 -4.95 -2.26 -13.93
C TYR A 35 -5.47 -1.53 -15.17
N SER A 36 -6.73 -1.78 -15.51
CA SER A 36 -7.46 -1.10 -16.57
C SER A 36 -8.73 -0.47 -16.00
N TRP A 37 -9.06 0.73 -16.48
CA TRP A 37 -10.30 1.42 -16.14
C TRP A 37 -10.87 2.07 -17.39
N ASP A 38 -12.20 2.03 -17.53
CA ASP A 38 -12.87 2.80 -18.57
C ASP A 38 -12.76 4.30 -18.28
N VAL A 39 -12.35 5.07 -19.30
CA VAL A 39 -12.20 6.52 -19.27
C VAL A 39 -13.42 7.14 -19.94
N TYR A 40 -14.22 7.86 -19.15
CA TYR A 40 -15.46 8.51 -19.64
C TYR A 40 -15.31 10.01 -19.86
N ASP A 41 -14.45 10.67 -19.08
CA ASP A 41 -14.20 12.11 -19.17
C ASP A 41 -12.68 12.37 -19.28
N PRO A 42 -12.19 12.96 -20.38
CA PRO A 42 -10.77 13.22 -20.60
C PRO A 42 -10.17 14.25 -19.63
N TYR A 43 -10.99 15.01 -18.89
CA TYR A 43 -10.52 15.96 -17.88
C TYR A 43 -10.35 15.33 -16.49
N THR A 44 -10.65 14.05 -16.32
CA THR A 44 -10.42 13.36 -15.06
C THR A 44 -8.94 13.08 -14.85
N VAL A 45 -8.38 13.62 -13.76
CA VAL A 45 -6.97 13.44 -13.41
C VAL A 45 -6.74 12.06 -12.78
N LEU A 46 -5.74 11.35 -13.29
CA LEU A 46 -5.15 10.18 -12.65
C LEU A 46 -4.10 10.64 -11.64
N THR A 47 -4.33 10.38 -10.35
CA THR A 47 -3.37 10.63 -9.28
C THR A 47 -2.71 9.33 -8.86
N MET A 48 -1.38 9.34 -8.77
CA MET A 48 -0.54 8.18 -8.50
C MET A 48 0.36 8.50 -7.31
N GLY A 49 0.49 7.57 -6.33
CA GLY A 49 1.34 7.77 -5.15
C GLY A 49 1.94 6.48 -4.61
N VAL A 50 3.22 6.52 -4.23
CA VAL A 50 3.94 5.41 -3.59
C VAL A 50 4.11 5.71 -2.11
N PHE A 51 3.81 4.73 -1.27
CA PHE A 51 3.86 4.82 0.18
C PHE A 51 4.73 3.70 0.74
N TYR A 52 5.40 4.00 1.86
CA TYR A 52 6.19 3.02 2.61
C TYR A 52 5.58 2.84 4.00
N TYR A 53 5.31 1.60 4.37
CA TYR A 53 5.02 1.22 5.74
C TYR A 53 6.33 0.81 6.42
N CYS A 54 6.70 1.55 7.46
CA CYS A 54 7.94 1.35 8.20
C CYS A 54 7.58 0.75 9.56
N LEU A 55 7.68 -0.57 9.71
CA LEU A 55 7.48 -1.20 11.01
C LEU A 55 8.81 -1.24 11.77
N LEU A 56 8.90 -0.50 12.87
CA LEU A 56 10.01 -0.59 13.80
C LEU A 56 9.76 -1.76 14.75
N TYR A 57 10.35 -2.93 14.47
CA TYR A 57 10.41 -4.01 15.46
C TYR A 57 11.39 -3.60 16.58
N GLY A 58 10.85 -3.06 17.67
CA GLY A 58 11.53 -3.00 18.96
C GLY A 58 11.53 -4.39 19.59
N GLY A 59 12.68 -4.82 20.12
CA GLY A 59 12.82 -6.13 20.74
C GLY A 59 11.82 -6.36 21.89
N ASP A 60 11.38 -7.61 21.99
CA ASP A 60 10.72 -8.27 23.11
C ASP A 60 9.38 -7.72 23.62
N ALA A 61 8.28 -8.30 23.11
CA ALA A 61 7.10 -8.59 23.91
C ALA A 61 6.34 -9.80 23.34
N VAL A 62 6.57 -10.96 23.96
CA VAL A 62 5.56 -12.03 24.03
C VAL A 62 4.31 -11.41 24.64
N GLY A 63 3.19 -11.42 23.90
CA GLY A 63 1.95 -10.79 24.34
C GLY A 63 0.80 -11.11 23.40
N ASP A 64 0.22 -12.29 23.61
CA ASP A 64 -1.08 -12.70 23.11
C ASP A 64 -2.13 -11.59 23.38
N GLY A 65 -2.79 -11.02 22.36
CA GLY A 65 -3.64 -9.85 22.60
C GLY A 65 -4.26 -9.13 21.40
N LYS A 66 -5.36 -9.71 20.88
CA LYS A 66 -6.51 -9.08 20.21
C LYS A 66 -6.30 -8.37 18.87
N ASP A 67 -6.85 -9.05 17.86
CA ASP A 67 -7.30 -8.54 16.56
C ASP A 67 -8.07 -7.22 16.72
N MET A 68 -7.52 -6.12 16.19
CA MET A 68 -8.20 -4.84 16.12
C MET A 68 -8.66 -4.64 14.68
N SER A 69 -9.85 -5.19 14.41
CA SER A 69 -10.64 -4.90 13.21
C SER A 69 -10.70 -3.39 12.98
N LEU A 70 -9.99 -2.92 11.95
CA LEU A 70 -10.17 -1.59 11.39
C LEU A 70 -10.97 -1.72 10.10
N ARG A 71 -12.28 -1.91 10.25
CA ARG A 71 -13.26 -1.53 9.23
C ARG A 71 -13.94 -0.25 9.67
N LYS A 72 -13.72 0.82 8.92
CA LYS A 72 -14.61 1.97 8.87
C LYS A 72 -14.78 2.38 7.42
#